data_AF-G7CGW2-F1
#
_entry.id   AF-G7CGW2-F1
#
_cell.length_a   1.000
_cell.length_b   1.000
_cell.length_c   1.000
_cell.angle_alpha   90.00
_cell.angle_beta   90.00
_cell.angle_gamma   90.00
#
_symmetry.space_group_name_H-M   'P 1'
#
loop_
_entity.id
_entity.type
_entity.pdbx_description
1 polymer ?
#
loop_
_entity_poly.entity_id
_entity_poly.type
_entity_poly.pdbx_seq_one_letter_code
_entity_poly.pdbx_strand_id
1 'polypeptide(L)'
;MTSDGGQRPDVDRLARSMLLLRGVHDDEHHHPVAPEGPAGPWSKAPRLPADRAAALEEATRRDRERYLTSGLVPIDCRFCHVTVQVKKLGPTHTSVQWSSEATRRCAHFTEIREAGGDPARVPTCPRLADSIKHAVAEGVLDEVPSAPPPGDG
;
A
#
# COMPACT_ATOMS: atom_id res chain seq x y z
N MET A 1 -30.69 28.80 46.54
CA MET A 1 -29.82 27.79 45.90
C MET A 1 -30.73 26.84 45.13
N THR A 2 -30.92 27.07 43.83
CA THR A 2 -31.60 26.10 42.95
C THR A 2 -30.58 25.66 41.92
N SER A 3 -30.05 24.46 42.14
CA SER A 3 -28.98 23.87 41.36
C SER A 3 -29.41 23.66 39.92
N ASP A 4 -28.58 24.20 39.02
CA ASP A 4 -28.52 23.92 37.59
C ASP A 4 -28.08 22.46 37.40
N GLY A 5 -29.06 21.56 37.30
CA GLY A 5 -28.84 20.16 37.01
C GLY A 5 -28.73 19.98 35.50
N GLY A 6 -27.50 19.87 34.98
CA GLY A 6 -27.22 19.61 33.57
C GLY A 6 -27.92 18.36 33.05
N GLN A 7 -29.13 18.56 32.52
CA GLN A 7 -29.94 17.53 31.89
C GLN A 7 -29.25 17.10 30.60
N ARG A 8 -28.79 15.85 30.52
CA ARG A 8 -28.29 15.28 29.27
C ARG A 8 -29.43 15.36 28.24
N PRO A 9 -29.22 15.99 27.08
CA PRO A 9 -30.28 16.14 26.10
C PRO A 9 -30.75 14.76 25.65
N ASP A 10 -32.07 14.61 25.61
CA ASP A 10 -32.74 13.41 25.11
C ASP A 10 -32.27 13.11 23.68
N VAL A 11 -31.74 11.90 23.48
CA VAL A 11 -31.11 11.46 22.23
C VAL A 11 -32.11 11.53 21.07
N ASP A 12 -33.37 11.19 21.32
CA ASP A 12 -34.42 11.23 20.30
C ASP A 12 -34.75 12.66 19.89
N ARG A 13 -34.81 13.58 20.86
CA ARG A 13 -34.99 15.01 20.59
C ARG A 13 -33.80 15.59 19.82
N LEU A 14 -32.58 15.19 20.16
CA LEU A 14 -31.37 15.63 19.47
C LEU A 14 -31.33 15.08 18.03
N ALA A 15 -31.69 13.81 17.84
CA ALA A 15 -31.77 13.18 16.53
C ALA A 15 -32.82 13.86 15.62
N ARG A 16 -34.01 14.16 16.16
CA ARG A 16 -35.06 14.90 15.43
C ARG A 16 -34.62 16.32 15.09
N SER A 17 -33.96 17.01 16.02
CA SER A 17 -33.39 18.36 15.79
C SER A 17 -32.34 18.34 14.68
N MET A 18 -31.42 17.36 14.70
CA MET A 18 -30.39 17.20 13.68
C MET A 18 -30.98 16.87 12.30
N LEU A 19 -32.02 16.03 12.24
CA LEU A 19 -32.76 15.75 11.00
C LEU A 19 -33.46 16.99 10.45
N LEU A 20 -34.01 17.85 11.31
CA LEU A 20 -34.64 19.12 10.89
C LEU A 20 -33.61 20.15 10.41
N LEU A 21 -32.46 20.27 11.10
CA LEU A 21 -31.37 21.18 10.73
C LEU A 21 -30.65 20.76 9.45
N ARG A 22 -30.52 19.46 9.21
CA ARG A 22 -29.93 18.91 7.97
C ARG A 22 -30.93 18.85 6.81
N GLY A 23 -32.21 19.09 7.10
CA GLY A 23 -33.33 18.78 6.23
C GLY A 23 -33.60 17.28 6.22
N VAL A 24 -34.85 16.87 6.51
CA VAL A 24 -35.33 15.57 6.06
C VAL A 24 -35.29 15.66 4.54
N HIS A 25 -34.30 15.03 3.94
CA HIS A 25 -34.32 14.80 2.51
C HIS A 25 -35.49 13.85 2.28
N ASP A 26 -36.68 14.38 1.96
CA ASP A 26 -37.50 13.69 0.98
C ASP A 26 -36.58 13.54 -0.22
N ASP A 27 -36.34 12.31 -0.64
CA ASP A 27 -35.54 11.95 -1.81
C ASP A 27 -36.19 12.42 -3.13
N GLU A 28 -36.87 13.58 -3.13
CA GLU A 28 -37.21 14.38 -4.32
C GLU A 28 -36.10 15.39 -4.63
N HIS A 29 -34.85 15.09 -4.25
CA HIS A 29 -33.74 15.58 -5.04
C HIS A 29 -33.79 14.86 -6.37
N HIS A 30 -34.37 15.52 -7.37
CA HIS A 30 -34.10 15.25 -8.77
C HIS A 30 -32.62 15.55 -9.04
N HIS A 31 -31.74 14.72 -8.49
CA HIS A 31 -30.40 14.56 -8.99
C HIS A 31 -30.58 14.24 -10.47
N PRO A 32 -29.97 15.01 -11.39
CA PRO A 32 -29.98 14.59 -12.78
C PRO A 32 -29.43 13.17 -12.77
N VAL A 33 -30.27 12.22 -13.19
CA VAL A 33 -29.90 10.82 -13.31
C VAL A 33 -28.63 10.86 -14.16
N ALA A 34 -27.49 10.56 -13.52
CA ALA A 34 -26.27 10.34 -14.27
C ALA A 34 -26.69 9.37 -15.37
N PRO A 35 -26.42 9.68 -16.66
CA PRO A 35 -26.93 8.87 -17.76
C PRO A 35 -26.68 7.42 -17.40
N GLU A 36 -27.69 6.55 -17.57
CA GLU A 36 -27.67 5.12 -17.26
C GLU A 36 -26.57 4.42 -18.07
N GLY A 37 -25.35 4.77 -17.72
CA GLY A 37 -24.11 4.24 -18.20
C GLY A 37 -23.95 2.94 -17.45
N PRO A 38 -23.57 1.87 -18.15
CA PRO A 38 -23.40 0.60 -17.48
C PRO A 38 -22.45 0.75 -16.26
N ALA A 39 -22.73 0.09 -15.13
CA ALA A 39 -22.05 0.33 -13.84
C ALA A 39 -20.55 -0.06 -13.82
N GLY A 40 -19.64 0.82 -13.42
CA GLY A 40 -18.21 0.49 -13.27
C GLY A 40 -17.91 -0.54 -12.16
N PRO A 41 -16.63 -0.87 -11.89
CA PRO A 41 -16.21 -1.83 -10.86
C PRO A 41 -16.62 -1.44 -9.43
N TRP A 42 -17.05 -0.20 -9.22
CA TRP A 42 -17.77 0.24 -8.04
C TRP A 42 -18.89 1.20 -8.43
N SER A 43 -19.88 1.37 -7.57
CA SER A 43 -21.19 2.00 -7.85
C SER A 43 -21.18 3.47 -8.28
N LYS A 44 -20.04 4.18 -8.19
CA LYS A 44 -19.88 5.56 -8.68
C LYS A 44 -18.81 5.72 -9.76
N ALA A 45 -18.17 4.64 -10.21
CA ALA A 45 -17.09 4.73 -11.19
C ALA A 45 -17.69 4.93 -12.59
N PRO A 46 -17.37 6.03 -13.29
CA PRO A 46 -17.79 6.21 -14.66
C PRO A 46 -17.13 5.14 -15.54
N ARG A 47 -17.89 4.58 -16.49
CA ARG A 47 -17.28 3.74 -17.53
C ARG A 47 -16.59 4.63 -18.54
N LEU A 48 -15.29 4.42 -18.71
CA LEU A 48 -14.49 5.07 -19.72
C LEU A 48 -14.67 4.34 -21.07
N PRO A 49 -14.59 5.06 -22.21
CA PRO A 49 -14.40 4.45 -23.51
C PRO A 49 -13.22 3.46 -23.50
N ALA A 50 -13.30 2.37 -24.28
CA ALA A 50 -12.32 1.28 -24.21
C ALA A 50 -10.88 1.72 -24.49
N ASP A 51 -10.68 2.63 -25.43
CA ASP A 51 -9.39 3.26 -25.75
C ASP A 51 -8.84 4.07 -24.56
N ARG A 52 -9.70 4.86 -23.91
CA ARG A 52 -9.35 5.66 -22.74
C ARG A 52 -9.10 4.81 -21.50
N ALA A 53 -9.85 3.72 -21.33
CA ALA A 53 -9.64 2.74 -20.27
C ALA A 53 -8.28 2.05 -20.44
N ALA A 54 -7.97 1.56 -21.64
CA ALA A 54 -6.68 0.93 -21.93
C ALA A 54 -5.50 1.90 -21.75
N ALA A 55 -5.64 3.16 -22.18
CA ALA A 55 -4.62 4.19 -21.96
C ALA A 55 -4.39 4.48 -20.47
N LEU A 56 -5.48 4.52 -19.67
CA LEU A 56 -5.39 4.71 -18.22
C LEU A 56 -4.74 3.51 -17.51
N GLU A 57 -5.08 2.28 -17.91
CA GLU A 57 -4.48 1.05 -17.39
C GLU A 57 -2.98 1.00 -17.69
N GLU A 58 -2.57 1.35 -18.92
CA GLU A 58 -1.17 1.44 -19.31
C GLU A 58 -0.42 2.50 -18.50
N ALA A 59 -0.99 3.69 -18.34
CA ALA A 59 -0.41 4.75 -17.53
C ALA A 59 -0.26 4.33 -16.06
N THR A 60 -1.30 3.70 -15.50
CA THR A 60 -1.28 3.14 -14.14
C THR A 60 -0.22 2.06 -13.99
N ARG A 61 -0.05 1.19 -14.98
CA ARG A 61 0.98 0.15 -14.97
C ARG A 61 2.38 0.77 -14.97
N ARG A 62 2.66 1.74 -15.84
CA ARG A 62 3.95 2.44 -15.92
C ARG A 62 4.25 3.20 -14.64
N ASP A 63 3.26 3.86 -14.07
CA ASP A 63 3.39 4.58 -12.82
C ASP A 63 3.73 3.60 -11.67
N ARG A 64 2.96 2.53 -11.53
CA ARG A 64 3.23 1.46 -10.56
C ARG A 64 4.63 0.86 -10.73
N GLU A 65 5.03 0.56 -11.97
CA GLU A 65 6.36 0.03 -12.26
C GLU A 65 7.45 1.01 -11.81
N ARG A 66 7.32 2.30 -12.14
CA ARG A 66 8.23 3.35 -11.68
C ARG A 66 8.31 3.40 -10.16
N TYR A 67 7.18 3.45 -9.46
CA TYR A 67 7.15 3.50 -8.00
C TYR A 67 7.74 2.26 -7.34
N LEU A 68 7.43 1.07 -7.86
CA LEU A 68 7.84 -0.19 -7.23
C LEU A 68 9.25 -0.63 -7.60
N THR A 69 9.82 -0.18 -8.72
CA THR A 69 11.12 -0.66 -9.20
C THR A 69 12.25 0.37 -9.12
N SER A 70 11.92 1.67 -9.05
CA SER A 70 12.94 2.74 -9.17
C SER A 70 13.97 2.75 -8.03
N GLY A 71 15.25 2.66 -8.44
CA GLY A 71 16.39 2.69 -7.52
C GLY A 71 16.52 1.44 -6.64
N LEU A 72 15.87 0.33 -7.00
CA LEU A 72 16.14 -0.98 -6.41
C LEU A 72 17.22 -1.69 -7.20
N VAL A 73 18.17 -2.28 -6.48
CA VAL A 73 19.24 -3.10 -7.03
C VAL A 73 18.93 -4.58 -6.74
N PRO A 74 19.03 -5.47 -7.74
CA PRO A 74 18.94 -6.91 -7.49
C PRO A 74 20.14 -7.37 -6.67
N ILE A 75 19.86 -8.01 -5.53
CA ILE A 75 20.88 -8.61 -4.66
C ILE A 75 20.56 -10.09 -4.49
N ASP A 76 21.57 -10.92 -4.75
CA ASP A 76 21.48 -12.36 -4.52
C ASP A 76 21.90 -12.71 -3.10
N CYS A 77 21.10 -13.54 -2.44
CA CYS A 77 21.51 -14.15 -1.19
C CYS A 77 22.71 -15.07 -1.45
N ARG A 78 23.85 -14.81 -0.81
CA ARG A 78 25.09 -15.61 -1.02
C ARG A 78 24.99 -17.05 -0.51
N PHE A 79 23.94 -17.37 0.26
CA PHE A 79 23.71 -18.71 0.80
C PHE A 79 22.75 -19.56 -0.04
N CYS A 80 21.58 -19.02 -0.38
CA CYS A 80 20.54 -19.77 -1.10
C CYS A 80 20.25 -19.25 -2.51
N HIS A 81 21.00 -18.24 -2.97
CA HIS A 81 20.95 -17.68 -4.34
C HIS A 81 19.58 -17.16 -4.79
N VAL A 82 18.68 -16.86 -3.84
CA VAL A 82 17.45 -16.14 -4.16
C VAL A 82 17.77 -14.67 -4.41
N THR A 83 17.22 -14.14 -5.50
CA THR A 83 17.34 -12.72 -5.85
C THR A 83 16.21 -11.92 -5.22
N VAL A 84 16.55 -10.82 -4.57
CA VAL A 84 15.61 -9.84 -4.01
C VAL A 84 15.95 -8.44 -4.50
N GLN A 85 14.96 -7.54 -4.51
CA GLN A 85 15.16 -6.15 -4.89
C GLN A 85 15.42 -5.32 -3.63
N VAL A 86 16.57 -4.64 -3.54
CA VAL A 86 17.01 -3.93 -2.33
C VAL A 86 17.30 -2.46 -2.63
N LYS A 87 16.86 -1.57 -1.74
CA LYS A 87 17.19 -0.14 -1.78
C LYS A 87 17.49 0.34 -0.37
N LYS A 88 18.64 0.97 -0.19
CA LYS A 88 18.91 1.73 1.04
C LYS A 88 18.15 3.05 0.97
N LEU A 89 17.55 3.43 2.08
CA LEU A 89 16.90 4.73 2.28
C LEU A 89 17.66 5.57 3.34
N GLY A 90 18.75 5.02 3.86
CA GLY A 90 19.64 5.61 4.85
C GLY A 90 20.47 4.52 5.54
N PRO A 91 21.41 4.88 6.45
CA PRO A 91 22.32 3.93 7.09
C PRO A 91 21.61 2.80 7.85
N THR A 92 20.49 3.10 8.50
CA THR A 92 19.71 2.14 9.29
C THR A 92 18.47 1.60 8.57
N HIS A 93 18.04 2.24 7.48
CA HIS A 93 16.79 1.89 6.80
C HIS A 93 17.05 1.25 5.43
N THR A 94 16.58 0.02 5.28
CA THR A 94 16.71 -0.77 4.04
C THR A 94 15.32 -1.28 3.65
N SER A 95 14.90 -0.94 2.43
CA SER A 95 13.71 -1.55 1.82
C SER A 95 14.14 -2.81 1.08
N VAL A 96 13.47 -3.93 1.37
CA VAL A 96 13.70 -5.22 0.71
C VAL A 96 12.38 -5.70 0.13
N GLN A 97 12.32 -5.81 -1.19
CA GLN A 97 11.18 -6.38 -1.90
C GLN A 97 11.42 -7.85 -2.19
N TRP A 98 10.49 -8.66 -1.68
CA TRP A 98 10.47 -10.10 -1.86
C TRP A 98 9.44 -10.49 -2.93
N SER A 99 9.89 -11.24 -3.93
CA SER A 99 8.97 -11.90 -4.86
C SER A 99 8.40 -13.17 -4.21
N SER A 100 7.22 -13.60 -4.67
CA SER A 100 6.61 -14.84 -4.19
C SER A 100 7.53 -16.06 -4.40
N GLU A 101 8.32 -16.00 -5.47
CA GLU A 101 9.32 -16.99 -5.84
C GLU A 101 10.52 -17.01 -4.88
N ALA A 102 11.11 -15.85 -4.57
CA ALA A 102 12.20 -15.73 -3.60
C ALA A 102 11.79 -16.21 -2.21
N THR A 103 10.58 -15.84 -1.76
CA THR A 103 10.03 -16.26 -0.47
C THR A 103 9.80 -17.77 -0.38
N ARG A 104 9.45 -18.42 -1.50
CA ARG A 104 9.31 -19.89 -1.57
C ARG A 104 10.65 -20.63 -1.56
N ARG A 105 11.69 -20.09 -2.20
CA ARG A 105 13.00 -20.76 -2.32
C ARG A 105 14.00 -20.43 -1.22
N CYS A 106 13.75 -19.41 -0.41
CA CYS A 106 14.66 -19.03 0.67
C CYS A 106 14.83 -20.17 1.69
N ALA A 107 16.04 -20.72 1.81
CA ALA A 107 16.35 -21.81 2.73
C ALA A 107 15.94 -21.54 4.18
N HIS A 108 16.17 -20.33 4.69
CA HIS A 108 15.78 -19.96 6.06
C HIS A 108 14.25 -19.97 6.24
N PHE A 109 13.50 -19.47 5.25
CA PHE A 109 12.04 -19.51 5.32
C PHE A 109 11.50 -20.94 5.13
N THR A 110 12.21 -21.81 4.41
CA THR A 110 11.89 -23.24 4.36
C THR A 110 12.09 -23.89 5.73
N GLU A 111 13.23 -23.67 6.39
CA GLU A 111 13.52 -24.16 7.75
C GLU A 111 12.39 -23.75 8.75
N ILE A 112 11.93 -22.50 8.68
CA ILE A 112 10.82 -22.01 9.51
C ILE A 112 9.51 -22.75 9.24
N ARG A 113 9.17 -22.99 7.97
CA ARG A 113 7.95 -23.71 7.59
C ARG A 113 8.00 -25.16 8.05
N GLU A 114 9.15 -25.81 7.92
CA GLU A 114 9.38 -27.19 8.37
C GLU A 114 9.27 -27.32 9.89
N ALA A 115 9.70 -26.29 10.64
CA ALA A 115 9.50 -26.20 12.08
C ALA A 115 8.05 -25.86 12.49
N GLY A 116 7.11 -25.74 11.53
CA GLY A 116 5.71 -25.37 11.77
C GLY A 116 5.46 -23.89 12.03
N GLY A 117 6.47 -23.03 11.78
CA GLY A 117 6.37 -21.58 11.92
C GLY A 117 5.86 -20.88 10.64
N ASP A 118 5.53 -19.60 10.79
CA ASP A 118 5.13 -18.73 9.69
C ASP A 118 6.26 -17.74 9.33
N PRO A 119 6.88 -17.84 8.14
CA PRO A 119 7.95 -16.93 7.73
C PRO A 119 7.49 -15.48 7.58
N ALA A 120 6.19 -15.20 7.42
CA ALA A 120 5.67 -13.83 7.39
C ALA A 120 5.80 -13.10 8.74
N ARG A 121 6.01 -13.85 9.83
CA ARG A 121 6.23 -13.28 11.19
C ARG A 121 7.69 -13.02 11.49
N VAL A 122 8.60 -13.40 10.59
CA VAL A 122 10.03 -13.21 10.77
C VAL A 122 10.45 -11.90 10.08
N PRO A 123 11.17 -10.99 10.78
CA PRO A 123 11.49 -9.68 10.22
C PRO A 123 12.30 -9.73 8.92
N THR A 124 13.27 -10.63 8.81
CA THR A 124 14.08 -10.84 7.61
C THR A 124 14.85 -12.17 7.69
N CYS A 125 15.38 -12.63 6.56
CA CYS A 125 16.35 -13.73 6.53
C CYS A 125 17.73 -13.20 6.98
N PRO A 126 18.34 -13.74 8.06
CA PRO A 126 19.62 -13.24 8.56
C PRO A 126 20.75 -13.43 7.53
N ARG A 127 20.75 -14.55 6.80
CA ARG A 127 21.72 -14.84 5.73
C ARG A 127 21.64 -13.82 4.58
N LEU A 128 20.43 -13.35 4.26
CA LEU A 128 20.24 -12.27 3.29
C LEU A 128 20.71 -10.93 3.86
N ALA A 129 20.41 -10.63 5.12
CA ALA A 129 20.85 -9.38 5.75
C ALA A 129 22.38 -9.24 5.70
N ASP A 130 23.12 -10.32 5.91
CA ASP A 130 24.59 -10.33 5.78
C ASP A 130 25.04 -10.19 4.31
N SER A 131 24.30 -10.77 3.36
CA SER A 131 24.55 -10.58 1.93
C SER A 131 24.37 -9.11 1.52
N ILE A 132 23.35 -8.41 2.06
CA ILE A 132 23.11 -6.99 1.82
C ILE A 132 24.24 -6.14 2.42
N LYS A 133 24.66 -6.41 3.66
CA LYS A 133 25.80 -5.69 4.27
C LYS A 133 27.06 -5.84 3.43
N HIS A 134 27.31 -7.04 2.90
CA HIS A 134 28.43 -7.26 2.01
C HIS A 134 28.29 -6.46 0.70
N ALA A 135 27.11 -6.45 0.09
CA ALA A 135 26.89 -5.65 -1.12
C ALA A 135 27.13 -4.16 -0.90
N VAL A 136 26.81 -3.63 0.28
CA VAL A 136 27.15 -2.24 0.66
C VAL A 136 28.67 -2.06 0.81
N ALA A 137 29.35 -2.99 1.48
CA ALA A 137 30.80 -2.92 1.68
C ALA A 137 31.59 -2.98 0.36
N GLU A 138 31.12 -3.75 -0.62
CA GLU A 138 31.72 -3.86 -1.96
C GLU A 138 31.33 -2.69 -2.89
N GLY A 139 30.44 -1.78 -2.45
CA GLY A 139 29.94 -0.69 -3.27
C GLY A 139 28.98 -1.11 -4.39
N VAL A 140 28.45 -2.35 -4.34
CA VAL A 140 27.41 -2.85 -5.25
C VAL A 140 26.05 -2.23 -4.92
N LEU A 141 25.81 -1.92 -3.64
CA LEU A 141 24.62 -1.25 -3.15
C LEU A 141 25.01 0.07 -2.46
N ASP A 142 24.53 1.19 -2.97
CA ASP A 142 24.75 2.49 -2.34
C ASP A 142 24.12 2.55 -0.94
N GLU A 143 24.82 3.13 0.04
CA GLU A 143 24.33 3.26 1.41
C GLU A 143 23.23 4.33 1.55
N VAL A 144 23.23 5.31 0.65
CA VAL A 144 22.24 6.38 0.56
C VAL A 144 21.79 6.49 -0.90
N PRO A 145 20.47 6.51 -1.17
CA PRO A 145 19.99 6.60 -2.54
C PRO A 145 20.34 7.98 -3.11
N SER A 146 21.05 7.99 -4.23
CA SER A 146 21.40 9.21 -4.98
C SER A 146 20.24 9.72 -5.84
N ALA A 147 19.25 8.86 -6.13
CA ALA A 147 18.09 9.22 -6.92
C ALA A 147 17.00 9.90 -6.06
N PRO A 148 16.39 11.00 -6.55
CA PRO A 148 15.27 11.63 -5.87
C PRO A 148 14.10 10.65 -5.73
N PRO A 149 13.29 10.76 -4.66
CA PRO A 149 12.10 9.92 -4.50
C PRO A 149 11.16 10.13 -5.70
N PRO A 150 10.52 9.08 -6.20
CA PRO A 150 9.52 9.23 -7.25
C PRO A 150 8.34 10.02 -6.68
N GLY A 151 8.12 11.27 -7.13
CA GLY A 151 6.95 12.05 -6.71
C GLY A 151 7.03 13.58 -6.78
N ASP A 152 8.21 14.20 -6.91
CA ASP A 152 8.35 15.67 -6.83
C ASP A 152 8.40 16.38 -8.21
N GLY A 153 7.64 15.92 -9.19
CA GLY A 153 7.59 16.48 -10.55
C GLY A 153 6.28 17.16 -10.88
#